data_AF-A0A1V6EY35-F1
#
_entry.id   AF-A0A1V6EY35-F1
#
_cell.length_a   1.000
_cell.length_b   1.000
_cell.length_c   1.000
_cell.angle_alpha   90.00
_cell.angle_beta   90.00
_cell.angle_gamma   90.00
#
_symmetry.space_group_name_H-M   'P 1'
#
loop_
_entity.id
_entity.type
_entity.pdbx_description
1 polymer ?
#
loop_
_entity_poly.entity_id
_entity_poly.type
_entity_poly.pdbx_seq_one_letter_code
_entity_poly.pdbx_strand_id
1 'polypeptide(L)'
;MYPKLDYDLEKDFVPLILVASVPQVLVVNPKKVTAANFKEFLAYVKAHPGKLNYASAGGGTSHHLAGELFKQQTNTFITHIPYRGAGPALQDLIAGNVDMMFDGLGSSANHIKGGRIKALMVSGNKRSPAFPDVPCAAELGLPEYTVTTWYGIWAPKGTPADIQARAIEEIRRACTTDEAKAVWASQGADFPNLTGAQFGAFVNGEIRKWALVVKASGAKLD
;
A
#
# COMPACT_ATOMS: atom_id res chain seq x y z
N MET A 1 -2.09 -13.27 -10.64
CA MET A 1 -0.93 -12.38 -10.81
C MET A 1 0.30 -13.17 -11.18
N TYR A 2 0.88 -13.98 -10.29
CA TYR A 2 2.07 -14.78 -10.59
C TYR A 2 1.66 -16.18 -11.08
N PRO A 3 1.82 -16.52 -12.38
CA PRO A 3 1.36 -17.80 -12.92
C PRO A 3 2.24 -18.98 -12.50
N LYS A 4 3.50 -18.71 -12.14
CA LYS A 4 4.45 -19.71 -11.65
C LYS A 4 5.32 -19.07 -10.58
N LEU A 5 5.29 -19.64 -9.38
CA LEU A 5 6.24 -19.39 -8.32
C LEU A 5 7.01 -20.68 -8.08
N ASP A 6 8.32 -20.58 -7.87
CA ASP A 6 9.16 -21.74 -7.52
C ASP A 6 9.13 -22.04 -6.01
N TYR A 7 8.22 -21.40 -5.28
CA TYR A 7 7.97 -21.58 -3.86
C TYR A 7 6.48 -21.45 -3.54
N ASP A 8 6.06 -22.05 -2.44
CA ASP A 8 4.74 -21.92 -1.86
C ASP A 8 4.83 -21.17 -0.52
N LEU A 9 4.29 -19.95 -0.47
CA LEU A 9 4.38 -19.08 0.71
C LEU A 9 3.78 -19.74 1.97
N GLU A 10 2.74 -20.56 1.82
CA GLU A 10 2.03 -21.22 2.93
C GLU A 10 2.73 -22.50 3.39
N LYS A 11 3.54 -23.15 2.52
CA LYS A 11 4.16 -24.46 2.81
C LYS A 11 5.65 -24.43 3.06
N ASP A 12 6.37 -23.47 2.47
CA ASP A 12 7.82 -23.43 2.46
C ASP A 12 8.40 -22.45 3.51
N PHE A 13 7.53 -21.67 4.15
CA PHE A 13 7.90 -20.65 5.11
C PHE A 13 7.08 -20.71 6.38
N VAL A 14 7.71 -20.33 7.49
CA VAL A 14 7.07 -20.18 8.80
C VAL A 14 6.86 -18.69 9.08
N PRO A 15 5.62 -18.20 9.23
CA PRO A 15 5.36 -16.80 9.54
C PRO A 15 5.88 -16.48 10.94
N LEU A 16 6.76 -15.49 11.06
CA LEU A 16 7.29 -15.06 12.36
C LEU A 16 6.52 -13.86 12.89
N ILE A 17 6.57 -12.72 12.19
CA ILE A 17 6.02 -11.46 12.72
C ILE A 17 5.72 -10.45 11.61
N LEU A 18 4.62 -9.71 11.77
CA LEU A 18 4.30 -8.53 10.99
C LEU A 18 4.96 -7.29 11.62
N VAL A 19 5.91 -6.68 10.90
CA VAL A 19 6.78 -5.62 11.43
C VAL A 19 6.32 -4.21 11.10
N ALA A 20 5.54 -4.04 10.04
CA ALA A 20 4.94 -2.75 9.72
C ALA A 20 3.67 -2.92 8.92
N SER A 21 2.72 -2.02 9.16
CA SER A 21 1.47 -1.88 8.42
C SER A 21 1.28 -0.41 8.10
N VAL A 22 1.13 -0.08 6.82
CA VAL A 22 1.07 1.30 6.32
C VAL A 22 -0.13 1.43 5.39
N PRO A 23 -1.11 2.29 5.69
CA PRO A 23 -2.21 2.51 4.78
C PRO A 23 -1.67 3.12 3.47
N GLN A 24 -2.24 2.68 2.35
CA GLN A 24 -1.97 3.32 1.06
C GLN A 24 -2.52 4.75 1.06
N VAL A 25 -1.88 5.64 0.33
CA VAL A 25 -2.30 7.01 0.10
C VAL A 25 -2.43 7.24 -1.39
N LEU A 26 -3.52 7.88 -1.80
CA LEU A 26 -3.63 8.45 -3.13
C LEU A 26 -2.92 9.80 -3.14
N VAL A 27 -1.84 9.89 -3.90
CA VAL A 27 -1.07 11.11 -4.11
C VAL A 27 -1.09 11.54 -5.57
N VAL A 28 -1.00 12.84 -5.80
CA VAL A 28 -0.99 13.46 -7.14
C VAL A 28 0.15 14.45 -7.27
N ASN A 29 0.58 14.71 -8.51
CA ASN A 29 1.44 15.85 -8.80
C ASN A 29 0.61 17.15 -8.72
N PRO A 30 0.93 18.10 -7.83
CA PRO A 30 0.10 19.29 -7.60
C PRO A 30 0.15 20.31 -8.74
N LYS A 31 1.12 20.21 -9.66
CA LYS A 31 1.21 21.08 -10.84
C LYS A 31 0.38 20.56 -12.01
N LYS A 32 0.18 19.23 -12.10
CA LYS A 32 -0.62 18.59 -13.15
C LYS A 32 -2.08 18.40 -12.75
N VAL A 33 -2.33 17.98 -11.52
CA VAL A 33 -3.68 17.72 -11.01
C VAL A 33 -4.10 18.88 -10.11
N THR A 34 -4.85 19.81 -10.69
CA THR A 34 -5.24 21.08 -10.04
C THR A 34 -6.49 20.98 -9.17
N ALA A 35 -7.10 19.79 -9.05
CA ALA A 35 -8.25 19.57 -8.17
C ALA A 35 -7.93 19.97 -6.72
N ALA A 36 -8.80 20.78 -6.13
CA ALA A 36 -8.56 21.31 -4.78
C ALA A 36 -8.70 20.22 -3.71
N ASN A 37 -9.54 19.21 -3.96
CA ASN A 37 -9.86 18.13 -3.04
C ASN A 37 -10.21 16.84 -3.79
N PHE A 38 -10.45 15.75 -3.04
CA PHE A 38 -10.80 14.45 -3.61
C PHE A 38 -12.10 14.46 -4.42
N LYS A 39 -13.11 15.22 -4.01
CA LYS A 39 -14.41 15.27 -4.70
C LYS A 39 -14.26 15.84 -6.11
N GLU A 40 -13.55 16.95 -6.24
CA GLU A 40 -13.23 17.56 -7.53
C GLU A 40 -12.35 16.65 -8.37
N PHE A 41 -11.36 16.01 -7.76
CA PHE A 41 -10.50 15.04 -8.42
C PHE A 41 -11.32 13.90 -9.01
N LEU A 42 -12.18 13.27 -8.20
CA LEU A 42 -13.00 12.15 -8.65
C LEU A 42 -13.99 12.56 -9.74
N ALA A 43 -14.59 13.75 -9.64
CA ALA A 43 -15.45 14.30 -10.69
C ALA A 43 -14.67 14.48 -12.01
N TYR A 44 -13.45 15.01 -11.95
CA TYR A 44 -12.58 15.14 -13.12
C TYR A 44 -12.25 13.78 -13.75
N VAL A 45 -11.84 12.79 -12.94
CA VAL A 45 -11.52 11.44 -13.45
C VAL A 45 -12.74 10.81 -14.13
N LYS A 46 -13.94 10.93 -13.55
CA LYS A 46 -15.18 10.41 -14.13
C LYS A 46 -15.53 11.08 -15.47
N ALA A 47 -15.35 12.39 -15.57
CA ALA A 47 -15.64 13.13 -16.80
C ALA A 47 -14.60 12.89 -17.91
N HIS A 48 -13.41 12.41 -17.57
CA HIS A 48 -12.27 12.30 -18.48
C HIS A 48 -11.61 10.91 -18.42
N PRO A 49 -12.33 9.83 -18.76
CA PRO A 49 -11.80 8.48 -18.67
C PRO A 49 -10.52 8.33 -19.50
N GLY A 50 -9.46 7.81 -18.87
CA GLY A 50 -8.16 7.53 -19.51
C GLY A 50 -7.28 8.76 -19.72
N LYS A 51 -7.69 9.95 -19.28
CA LYS A 51 -6.83 11.15 -19.33
C LYS A 51 -5.77 11.19 -18.25
N LEU A 52 -6.03 10.57 -17.10
CA LEU A 52 -5.03 10.43 -16.04
C LEU A 52 -4.40 9.04 -16.07
N ASN A 53 -3.12 8.99 -15.69
CA ASN A 53 -2.38 7.76 -15.45
C ASN A 53 -1.88 7.68 -14.01
N TYR A 54 -1.68 6.46 -13.52
CA TYR A 54 -1.11 6.21 -12.19
C TYR A 54 0.13 5.33 -12.27
N ALA A 55 1.17 5.72 -11.52
CA ALA A 55 2.35 4.90 -11.36
C ALA A 55 2.17 3.83 -10.28
N SER A 56 2.97 2.77 -10.39
CA SER A 56 3.09 1.73 -9.38
C SER A 56 4.53 1.26 -9.26
N ALA A 57 4.85 0.54 -8.19
CA ALA A 57 6.13 -0.14 -8.05
C ALA A 57 6.32 -1.33 -9.02
N GLY A 58 5.34 -1.66 -9.87
CA GLY A 58 5.38 -2.74 -10.85
C GLY A 58 4.07 -3.53 -10.93
N GLY A 59 3.94 -4.36 -11.97
CA GLY A 59 2.79 -5.26 -12.12
C GLY A 59 2.65 -6.22 -10.93
N GLY A 60 1.43 -6.37 -10.39
CA GLY A 60 1.16 -7.27 -9.25
C GLY A 60 1.50 -6.72 -7.87
N THR A 61 2.10 -5.54 -7.77
CA THR A 61 2.38 -4.88 -6.49
C THR A 61 1.09 -4.36 -5.83
N SER A 62 1.12 -4.10 -4.52
CA SER A 62 0.01 -3.48 -3.80
C SER A 62 -0.37 -2.12 -4.40
N HIS A 63 0.58 -1.37 -4.95
CA HIS A 63 0.35 -0.11 -5.67
C HIS A 63 -0.53 -0.31 -6.91
N HIS A 64 -0.22 -1.33 -7.72
CA HIS A 64 -1.03 -1.69 -8.89
C HIS A 64 -2.44 -2.10 -8.44
N LEU A 65 -2.53 -3.04 -7.50
CA LEU A 65 -3.84 -3.56 -7.07
C LEU A 65 -4.68 -2.50 -6.33
N ALA A 66 -4.07 -1.52 -5.66
CA ALA A 66 -4.75 -0.36 -5.11
C ALA A 66 -5.45 0.46 -6.19
N GLY A 67 -4.75 0.76 -7.29
CA GLY A 67 -5.34 1.47 -8.43
C GLY A 67 -6.45 0.70 -9.11
N GLU A 68 -6.30 -0.62 -9.27
CA GLU A 68 -7.37 -1.46 -9.82
C GLU A 68 -8.61 -1.52 -8.92
N LEU A 69 -8.42 -1.65 -7.61
CA LEU A 69 -9.53 -1.58 -6.65
C LEU A 69 -10.21 -0.21 -6.70
N PHE A 70 -9.43 0.87 -6.85
CA PHE A 70 -9.97 2.23 -6.96
C PHE A 70 -10.85 2.37 -8.21
N LYS A 71 -10.36 1.93 -9.37
CA LYS A 71 -11.12 1.92 -10.64
C LYS A 71 -12.44 1.19 -10.47
N GLN A 72 -12.41 -0.01 -9.88
CA GLN A 72 -13.60 -0.84 -9.64
C GLN A 72 -14.63 -0.13 -8.74
N GLN A 73 -14.21 0.37 -7.57
CA GLN A 73 -15.14 0.93 -6.60
C GLN A 73 -15.66 2.32 -7.01
N THR A 74 -14.90 3.07 -7.79
CA THR A 74 -15.29 4.41 -8.24
C THR A 74 -15.96 4.42 -9.61
N ASN A 75 -15.96 3.28 -10.31
CA ASN A 75 -16.35 3.14 -11.71
C ASN A 75 -15.64 4.17 -12.61
N THR A 76 -14.31 4.22 -12.50
CA THR A 76 -13.46 5.12 -13.27
C THR A 76 -12.44 4.36 -14.10
N PHE A 77 -11.83 5.05 -15.06
CA PHE A 77 -10.72 4.53 -15.84
C PHE A 77 -9.51 5.47 -15.77
N ILE A 78 -8.42 4.96 -15.22
CA ILE A 78 -7.09 5.57 -15.16
C ILE A 78 -6.06 4.56 -15.68
N THR A 79 -5.10 5.03 -16.47
CA THR A 79 -4.11 4.16 -17.13
C THR A 79 -3.00 3.77 -16.16
N HIS A 80 -2.70 2.48 -16.04
CA HIS A 80 -1.61 1.99 -15.19
C HIS A 80 -0.26 2.12 -15.90
N ILE A 81 0.75 2.68 -15.21
CA ILE A 81 2.14 2.77 -15.68
C ILE A 81 3.03 2.00 -14.68
N PRO A 82 3.51 0.79 -15.01
CA PRO A 82 4.36 0.02 -14.12
C PRO A 82 5.82 0.52 -14.14
N TYR A 83 6.41 0.68 -12.95
CA TYR A 83 7.85 0.94 -12.78
C TYR A 83 8.56 -0.27 -12.18
N ARG A 84 9.89 -0.18 -12.03
CA ARG A 84 10.72 -1.18 -11.34
C ARG A 84 10.97 -0.80 -9.87
N GLY A 85 9.89 -0.53 -9.14
CA GLY A 85 9.94 -0.13 -7.72
C GLY A 85 9.34 1.25 -7.44
N ALA A 86 9.05 1.50 -6.16
CA ALA A 86 8.37 2.73 -5.72
C ALA A 86 9.25 3.99 -5.87
N GLY A 87 10.57 3.87 -5.74
CA GLY A 87 11.50 5.00 -5.89
C GLY A 87 11.41 5.68 -7.26
N PRO A 88 11.66 4.95 -8.37
CA PRO A 88 11.50 5.50 -9.72
C PRO A 88 10.09 6.04 -10.01
N ALA A 89 9.05 5.32 -9.57
CA ALA A 89 7.66 5.78 -9.72
C ALA A 89 7.40 7.13 -9.04
N LEU A 90 7.90 7.29 -7.81
CA LEU A 90 7.73 8.51 -7.03
C LEU A 90 8.53 9.68 -7.62
N GLN A 91 9.73 9.43 -8.14
CA GLN A 91 10.52 10.43 -8.86
C GLN A 91 9.75 10.99 -10.07
N ASP A 92 9.15 10.10 -10.87
CA ASP A 92 8.36 10.50 -12.03
C ASP A 92 7.07 11.21 -11.65
N LEU A 93 6.43 10.84 -10.55
CA LEU A 93 5.30 11.58 -10.01
C LEU A 93 5.71 13.00 -9.63
N ILE A 94 6.83 13.18 -8.93
CA ILE A 94 7.32 14.50 -8.53
C ILE A 94 7.69 15.36 -9.76
N ALA A 95 8.34 14.75 -10.75
CA ALA A 95 8.68 15.41 -12.00
C ALA A 95 7.43 15.78 -12.83
N GLY A 96 6.31 15.08 -12.61
CA GLY A 96 5.09 15.22 -13.37
C GLY A 96 5.13 14.44 -14.67
N ASN A 97 5.89 13.35 -14.77
CA ASN A 97 5.79 12.43 -15.90
C ASN A 97 4.51 11.59 -15.80
N VAL A 98 4.10 11.26 -14.57
CA VAL A 98 2.81 10.62 -14.24
C VAL A 98 1.95 11.54 -13.39
N ASP A 99 0.63 11.31 -13.38
CA ASP A 99 -0.32 12.24 -12.76
C ASP A 99 -0.61 11.91 -11.30
N MET A 100 -0.67 10.63 -10.97
CA MET A 100 -1.00 10.13 -9.64
C MET A 100 -0.27 8.82 -9.29
N MET A 101 -0.36 8.43 -8.02
CA MET A 101 0.16 7.15 -7.52
C MET A 101 -0.66 6.73 -6.31
N PHE A 102 -0.88 5.43 -6.17
CA PHE A 102 -1.28 4.81 -4.91
C PHE A 102 0.00 4.28 -4.29
N ASP A 103 0.46 4.90 -3.20
CA ASP A 103 1.73 4.56 -2.55
C ASP A 103 1.58 4.33 -1.04
N GLY A 104 2.59 3.74 -0.40
CA GLY A 104 2.68 3.71 1.06
C GLY A 104 3.15 5.05 1.63
N LEU A 105 2.62 5.45 2.79
CA LEU A 105 3.08 6.66 3.48
C LEU A 105 4.58 6.61 3.86
N GLY A 106 5.19 5.42 3.99
CA GLY A 106 6.63 5.28 4.24
C GLY A 106 7.51 5.96 3.19
N SER A 107 7.18 5.83 1.90
CA SER A 107 7.87 6.51 0.81
C SER A 107 7.33 7.91 0.53
N SER A 108 6.02 8.11 0.66
CA SER A 108 5.38 9.37 0.26
C SER A 108 5.37 10.46 1.34
N ALA A 109 5.47 10.15 2.63
CA ALA A 109 5.23 11.10 3.72
C ALA A 109 6.10 12.37 3.64
N ASN A 110 7.42 12.22 3.43
CA ASN A 110 8.33 13.37 3.34
C ASN A 110 8.07 14.22 2.09
N HIS A 111 7.56 13.63 1.01
CA HIS A 111 7.21 14.34 -0.21
C HIS A 111 5.89 15.10 -0.08
N ILE A 112 4.93 14.54 0.65
CA ILE A 112 3.66 15.20 1.00
C ILE A 112 3.94 16.40 1.92
N LYS A 113 4.69 16.20 3.01
CA LYS A 113 5.07 17.28 3.94
C LYS A 113 5.83 18.41 3.25
N GLY A 114 6.69 18.07 2.30
CA GLY A 114 7.43 19.05 1.50
C GLY A 114 6.64 19.67 0.34
N GLY A 115 5.36 19.32 0.15
CA GLY A 115 4.51 19.85 -0.93
C GLY A 115 4.91 19.44 -2.35
N ARG A 116 5.85 18.50 -2.50
CA ARG A 116 6.30 18.01 -3.82
C ARG A 116 5.24 17.15 -4.50
N ILE A 117 4.42 16.47 -3.69
CA ILE A 117 3.21 15.75 -4.09
C ILE A 117 2.08 16.10 -3.12
N LYS A 118 0.83 15.92 -3.54
CA LYS A 118 -0.34 16.22 -2.71
C LYS A 118 -1.11 14.94 -2.43
N ALA A 119 -1.38 14.65 -1.16
CA ALA A 119 -2.25 13.55 -0.75
C ALA A 119 -3.73 13.97 -0.86
N LEU A 120 -4.56 13.10 -1.44
CA LEU A 120 -6.00 13.33 -1.60
C LEU A 120 -6.85 12.40 -0.74
N MET A 121 -6.36 11.22 -0.42
CA MET A 121 -7.08 10.22 0.36
C MET A 121 -6.09 9.23 0.99
N VAL A 122 -6.30 8.90 2.26
CA VAL A 122 -5.68 7.73 2.91
C VAL A 122 -6.65 6.55 2.82
N SER A 123 -6.15 5.36 2.54
CA SER A 123 -6.95 4.15 2.46
C SER A 123 -7.43 3.68 3.85
N GLY A 124 -8.57 3.00 3.90
CA GLY A 124 -9.16 2.48 5.12
C GLY A 124 -10.20 3.39 5.76
N ASN A 125 -10.55 3.07 7.00
CA ASN A 125 -11.68 3.65 7.72
C ASN A 125 -11.31 4.77 8.70
N LYS A 126 -10.02 5.10 8.83
CA LYS A 126 -9.50 6.12 9.74
C LYS A 126 -8.44 6.95 9.04
N ARG A 127 -8.35 8.23 9.39
CA ARG A 127 -7.27 9.11 8.92
C ARG A 127 -5.94 8.65 9.53
N SER A 128 -4.85 8.92 8.83
CA SER A 128 -3.51 8.72 9.40
C SER A 128 -3.21 9.86 10.39
N PRO A 129 -2.77 9.58 11.63
CA PRO A 129 -2.33 10.61 12.56
C PRO A 129 -1.18 11.48 12.02
N ALA A 130 -0.37 10.95 11.09
CA ALA A 130 0.71 11.69 10.44
C ALA A 130 0.20 12.74 9.43
N PHE A 131 -1.05 12.61 8.98
CA PHE A 131 -1.70 13.47 7.99
C PHE A 131 -3.20 13.66 8.35
N PRO A 132 -3.51 14.31 9.48
CA PRO A 132 -4.87 14.39 10.01
C PRO A 132 -5.85 15.18 9.12
N ASP A 133 -5.32 16.04 8.24
CA ASP A 133 -6.12 16.83 7.29
C ASP A 133 -6.47 16.05 6.02
N VAL A 134 -5.84 14.89 5.78
CA VAL A 134 -6.14 14.06 4.62
C VAL A 134 -7.28 13.09 4.99
N PRO A 135 -8.42 13.13 4.28
CA PRO A 135 -9.55 12.26 4.60
C PRO A 135 -9.22 10.79 4.35
N CYS A 136 -9.86 9.90 5.10
CA CYS A 136 -9.81 8.47 4.82
C CYS A 136 -10.86 8.08 3.75
N ALA A 137 -10.70 6.89 3.17
CA ALA A 137 -11.58 6.43 2.12
C ALA A 137 -13.05 6.30 2.56
N ALA A 138 -13.28 5.87 3.81
CA ALA A 138 -14.64 5.78 4.36
C ALA A 138 -15.35 7.14 4.43
N GLU A 139 -14.64 8.22 4.81
CA GLU A 139 -15.19 9.58 4.83
C GLU A 139 -15.58 10.09 3.42
N LEU A 140 -14.99 9.49 2.39
CA LEU A 140 -15.21 9.84 0.99
C LEU A 140 -16.24 8.93 0.30
N GLY A 141 -16.93 8.07 1.07
CA GLY A 141 -17.94 7.14 0.54
C GLY A 141 -17.35 5.88 -0.09
N LEU A 142 -16.09 5.53 0.25
CA LEU A 142 -15.39 4.33 -0.19
C LEU A 142 -15.02 3.44 1.02
N PRO A 143 -15.98 2.97 1.84
CA PRO A 143 -15.70 2.23 3.07
C PRO A 143 -14.96 0.89 2.82
N GLU A 144 -15.19 0.29 1.66
CA GLU A 144 -14.54 -0.96 1.24
C GLU A 144 -13.15 -0.74 0.61
N TYR A 145 -12.72 0.53 0.42
CA TYR A 145 -11.38 0.83 -0.08
C TYR A 145 -10.38 0.79 1.07
N THR A 146 -10.05 -0.43 1.48
CA THR A 146 -9.06 -0.70 2.53
C THR A 146 -7.87 -1.43 1.93
N VAL A 147 -6.77 -0.71 1.74
CA VAL A 147 -5.52 -1.19 1.15
C VAL A 147 -4.37 -0.75 2.04
N THR A 148 -3.59 -1.73 2.45
CA THR A 148 -2.47 -1.53 3.34
C THR A 148 -1.26 -2.20 2.72
N THR A 149 -0.13 -1.51 2.69
CA THR A 149 1.17 -2.14 2.47
C THR A 149 1.67 -2.63 3.81
N TRP A 150 1.96 -3.91 3.91
CA TRP A 150 2.43 -4.52 5.14
C TRP A 150 3.72 -5.29 4.88
N TYR A 151 4.56 -5.35 5.91
CA TYR A 151 5.88 -5.98 5.85
C TYR A 151 5.96 -7.05 6.93
N GLY A 152 6.31 -8.26 6.51
CA GLY A 152 6.42 -9.42 7.38
C GLY A 152 7.79 -10.07 7.32
N ILE A 153 8.08 -10.86 8.34
CA ILE A 153 9.28 -11.68 8.42
C ILE A 153 8.84 -13.14 8.53
N TRP A 154 9.50 -13.99 7.76
CA TRP A 154 9.32 -15.44 7.76
C TRP A 154 10.67 -16.12 8.03
N ALA A 155 10.61 -17.35 8.54
CA ALA A 155 11.73 -18.27 8.56
C ALA A 155 11.54 -19.38 7.51
N PRO A 156 12.60 -20.05 7.03
CA PRO A 156 12.48 -21.26 6.23
C PRO A 156 11.75 -22.37 6.99
N LYS A 157 10.98 -23.19 6.26
CA LYS A 157 10.38 -24.42 6.80
C LYS A 157 11.43 -25.27 7.53
N GLY A 158 11.04 -25.81 8.69
CA GLY A 158 11.90 -26.66 9.51
C GLY A 158 12.82 -25.89 10.47
N THR A 159 12.78 -24.56 10.48
CA THR A 159 13.46 -23.78 11.52
C THR A 159 12.96 -24.21 12.92
N PRO A 160 13.84 -24.54 13.88
CA PRO A 160 13.42 -24.99 15.21
C PRO A 160 12.54 -23.98 15.96
N ALA A 161 11.57 -24.46 16.74
CA ALA A 161 10.57 -23.62 17.39
C ALA A 161 11.17 -22.63 18.40
N ASP A 162 12.23 -23.03 19.10
CA ASP A 162 12.99 -22.16 20.02
C ASP A 162 13.68 -21.01 19.28
N ILE A 163 14.22 -21.28 18.08
CA ILE A 163 14.82 -20.25 17.22
C ILE A 163 13.76 -19.29 16.68
N GLN A 164 12.59 -19.79 16.27
CA GLN A 164 11.46 -18.96 15.85
C GLN A 164 11.03 -18.02 16.98
N ALA A 165 10.84 -18.55 18.19
CA ALA A 165 10.42 -17.78 19.35
C ALA A 165 11.43 -16.70 19.72
N ARG A 166 12.73 -17.04 19.69
CA ARG A 166 13.80 -16.07 19.93
C ARG A 166 13.83 -14.98 18.86
N ALA A 167 13.72 -15.33 17.58
CA ALA A 167 13.70 -14.35 16.49
C ALA A 167 12.52 -13.37 16.64
N ILE A 168 11.33 -13.87 16.96
CA ILE A 168 10.14 -13.04 17.20
C ILE A 168 10.40 -12.03 18.32
N GLU A 169 11.00 -12.45 19.44
CA GLU A 169 11.28 -11.57 20.57
C GLU A 169 12.32 -10.50 20.24
N GLU A 170 13.40 -10.85 19.57
CA GLU A 170 14.43 -9.88 19.18
C GLU A 170 13.90 -8.86 18.16
N ILE A 171 13.10 -9.30 17.18
CA ILE A 171 12.45 -8.40 16.22
C ILE A 171 11.48 -7.46 16.94
N ARG A 172 10.68 -7.97 17.88
CA ARG A 172 9.77 -7.15 18.69
C ARG A 172 10.53 -6.09 19.47
N ARG A 173 11.63 -6.48 20.13
CA ARG A 173 12.47 -5.55 20.88
C ARG A 173 13.02 -4.44 19.96
N ALA A 174 13.51 -4.80 18.79
CA ALA A 174 14.02 -3.82 17.82
C ALA A 174 12.92 -2.87 17.31
N CYS A 175 11.71 -3.38 17.06
CA CYS A 175 10.58 -2.57 16.55
C CYS A 175 9.89 -1.70 17.61
N THR A 176 10.25 -1.85 18.90
CA THR A 176 9.59 -1.15 20.02
C THR A 176 10.49 -0.14 20.72
N THR A 177 11.69 0.11 20.19
CA THR A 177 12.52 1.25 20.63
C THR A 177 11.81 2.57 20.34
N ASP A 178 12.14 3.61 21.10
CA ASP A 178 11.53 4.93 20.90
C ASP A 178 11.89 5.53 19.53
N GLU A 179 13.10 5.24 19.05
CA GLU A 179 13.52 5.60 17.69
C GLU A 179 12.65 4.91 16.63
N ALA A 180 12.46 3.59 16.72
CA ALA A 180 11.62 2.86 15.76
C ALA A 180 10.18 3.36 15.78
N LYS A 181 9.60 3.56 16.97
CA LYS A 181 8.24 4.12 17.13
C LYS A 181 8.12 5.51 16.50
N ALA A 182 9.11 6.37 16.69
CA ALA A 182 9.12 7.70 16.10
C ALA A 182 9.18 7.64 14.56
N VAL A 183 10.01 6.76 14.01
CA VAL A 183 10.10 6.54 12.56
C VAL A 183 8.75 6.05 12.00
N TRP A 184 8.16 5.01 12.61
CA TRP A 184 6.85 4.48 12.21
C TRP A 184 5.75 5.55 12.25
N ALA A 185 5.62 6.24 13.38
CA ALA A 185 4.64 7.31 13.53
C ALA A 185 4.83 8.42 12.48
N SER A 186 6.07 8.83 12.20
CA SER A 186 6.37 9.89 11.22
C SER A 186 5.99 9.51 9.78
N GLN A 187 5.95 8.21 9.50
CA GLN A 187 5.63 7.59 8.21
C GLN A 187 4.19 7.05 8.15
N GLY A 188 3.37 7.30 9.17
CA GLY A 188 2.00 6.79 9.24
C GLY A 188 1.92 5.25 9.27
N ALA A 189 2.98 4.60 9.73
CA ALA A 189 3.07 3.17 9.90
C ALA A 189 2.77 2.77 11.35
N ASP A 190 2.18 1.60 11.53
CA ASP A 190 2.01 0.95 12.83
C ASP A 190 2.86 -0.32 12.90
N PHE A 191 3.33 -0.68 14.09
CA PHE A 191 3.87 -2.01 14.40
C PHE A 191 2.76 -2.86 15.04
N PRO A 192 2.11 -3.78 14.29
CA PRO A 192 0.95 -4.49 14.81
C PRO A 192 1.27 -5.56 15.86
N ASN A 193 2.56 -5.93 15.97
CA ASN A 193 3.05 -7.00 16.84
C ASN A 193 2.27 -8.32 16.68
N LEU A 194 1.84 -8.62 15.45
CA LEU A 194 1.12 -9.83 15.09
C LEU A 194 2.13 -10.93 14.74
N THR A 195 2.05 -12.11 15.38
CA THR A 195 3.12 -13.13 15.28
C THR A 195 2.60 -14.53 14.98
N GLY A 196 3.51 -15.41 14.54
CA GLY A 196 3.28 -16.84 14.40
C GLY A 196 2.02 -17.17 13.60
N ALA A 197 1.17 -18.03 14.18
CA ALA A 197 -0.09 -18.45 13.58
C ALA A 197 -1.07 -17.30 13.29
N GLN A 198 -1.09 -16.25 14.12
CA GLN A 198 -1.95 -15.09 13.88
C GLN A 198 -1.49 -14.31 12.65
N PHE A 199 -0.17 -14.15 12.48
CA PHE A 199 0.38 -13.54 11.27
C PHE A 199 0.10 -14.42 10.04
N GLY A 200 0.26 -15.75 10.15
CA GLY A 200 -0.13 -16.68 9.09
C GLY A 200 -1.60 -16.56 8.68
N ALA A 201 -2.52 -16.47 9.65
CA ALA A 201 -3.94 -16.28 9.37
C ALA A 201 -4.24 -14.96 8.64
N PHE A 202 -3.54 -13.88 9.02
CA PHE A 202 -3.62 -12.59 8.33
C PHE A 202 -3.15 -12.70 6.87
N VAL A 203 -2.00 -13.33 6.62
CA VAL A 203 -1.48 -13.54 5.25
C VAL A 203 -2.48 -14.31 4.39
N ASN A 204 -3.08 -15.36 4.93
CA ASN A 204 -4.07 -16.16 4.21
C ASN A 204 -5.35 -15.37 3.90
N GLY A 205 -5.74 -14.44 4.78
CA GLY A 205 -6.81 -13.49 4.52
C GLY A 205 -6.49 -12.55 3.34
N GLU A 206 -5.29 -11.99 3.33
CA GLU A 206 -4.81 -11.09 2.27
C GLU A 206 -4.72 -11.82 0.91
N ILE A 207 -4.22 -13.06 0.88
CA ILE A 207 -4.17 -13.88 -0.35
C ILE A 207 -5.58 -14.02 -0.95
N ARG A 208 -6.58 -14.37 -0.14
CA ARG A 208 -7.96 -14.53 -0.61
C ARG A 208 -8.54 -13.22 -1.13
N LYS A 209 -8.35 -12.13 -0.40
CA LYS A 209 -8.83 -10.79 -0.79
C LYS A 209 -8.24 -10.36 -2.14
N TRP A 210 -6.92 -10.44 -2.29
CA TRP A 210 -6.25 -9.97 -3.50
C TRP A 210 -6.49 -10.89 -4.70
N ALA A 211 -6.68 -12.20 -4.49
CA ALA A 211 -7.10 -13.11 -5.56
C ALA A 211 -8.44 -12.68 -6.19
N LEU A 212 -9.40 -12.19 -5.39
CA LEU A 212 -10.67 -11.66 -5.89
C LEU A 212 -10.48 -10.39 -6.71
N VAL A 213 -9.69 -9.43 -6.21
CA VAL A 213 -9.41 -8.17 -6.91
C VAL A 213 -8.77 -8.43 -8.27
N VAL A 214 -7.76 -9.30 -8.29
CA VAL A 214 -7.02 -9.70 -9.50
C VAL A 214 -7.94 -10.37 -10.52
N LYS A 215 -8.81 -11.29 -10.06
CA LYS A 215 -9.77 -11.96 -10.93
C LYS A 215 -10.76 -10.96 -11.52
N ALA A 216 -11.22 -9.99 -10.73
CA ALA A 216 -12.19 -8.99 -11.16
C ALA A 216 -11.58 -7.91 -12.07
N SER A 217 -10.32 -7.52 -11.87
CA SER A 217 -9.66 -6.50 -12.69
C SER A 217 -9.15 -7.07 -14.03
N GLY A 218 -8.97 -8.38 -14.11
CA GLY A 218 -8.29 -9.02 -15.23
C GLY A 218 -6.80 -8.69 -15.28
N ALA A 219 -6.25 -8.06 -14.23
CA ALA A 219 -4.84 -7.71 -14.13
C ALA A 219 -3.97 -8.95 -14.32
N LYS A 220 -2.96 -8.81 -15.17
CA LYS A 220 -1.90 -9.80 -15.37
C LYS A 220 -0.57 -9.14 -15.01
N LEU A 221 0.44 -9.97 -14.78
CA LEU A 221 1.81 -9.48 -14.92
C LEU A 221 1.98 -9.20 -16.41
N ASP A 222 2.23 -7.94 -16.75
CA ASP A 222 2.71 -7.56 -18.07
C ASP A 222 4.09 -8.19 -18.33
#